data_AF-A0A852WIL7-F1
#
_entry.id   AF-A0A852WIL7-F1
#
_cell.length_a   1.000
_cell.length_b   1.000
_cell.length_c   1.000
_cell.angle_alpha   90.00
_cell.angle_beta   90.00
_cell.angle_gamma   90.00
#
_symmetry.space_group_name_H-M   'P 1'
#
loop_
_entity.id
_entity.type
_entity.pdbx_description
1 polymer ?
#
loop_
_entity_poly.entity_id
_entity_poly.type
_entity_poly.pdbx_seq_one_letter_code
_entity_poly.pdbx_strand_id
1 'polypeptide(L)'
;MTESSVAADSEAAPLLSASLAVVAVEPSLWRVVRGVRLAMLLDTPLAYGSTFAREVAFPDELWVQRMDDSHAWLAFEGELPLGSVTSFRPPD
;
A
#
# COMPACT_ATOMS: atom_id res chain seq x y z
N MET A 1 -22.00 45.95 19.83
CA MET A 1 -22.58 44.89 20.70
C MET A 1 -23.88 44.48 20.00
N THR A 2 -23.99 43.43 19.20
CA THR A 2 -23.21 42.21 18.92
C THR A 2 -23.69 41.73 17.54
N GLU A 3 -22.81 41.62 16.55
CA GLU A 3 -23.10 40.83 15.35
C GLU A 3 -22.72 39.38 15.65
N SER A 4 -23.74 38.55 15.79
CA SER A 4 -23.60 37.09 15.90
C SER A 4 -23.73 36.51 14.50
N SER A 5 -22.59 36.22 13.88
CA SER A 5 -22.52 35.39 12.67
C SER A 5 -21.80 34.11 13.09
N VAL A 6 -22.59 33.08 13.40
CA VAL A 6 -22.08 31.71 13.50
C VAL A 6 -21.88 31.25 12.06
N ALA A 7 -20.66 31.44 11.57
CA ALA A 7 -20.19 30.82 10.34
C ALA A 7 -20.31 29.30 10.50
N ALA A 8 -20.76 28.69 9.42
CA ALA A 8 -21.04 27.27 9.24
C ALA A 8 -20.00 26.36 9.93
N ASP A 9 -20.54 25.29 10.49
CA ASP A 9 -19.83 24.06 10.80
C ASP A 9 -19.00 23.67 9.58
N SER A 10 -17.70 23.99 9.63
CA SER A 10 -16.76 23.56 8.61
C SER A 10 -16.52 22.08 8.89
N GLU A 11 -17.29 21.23 8.22
CA GLU A 11 -16.91 19.84 8.00
C GLU A 11 -15.57 19.90 7.26
N ALA A 12 -14.48 19.93 8.04
CA ALA A 12 -13.14 19.88 7.53
C ALA A 12 -12.98 18.49 6.93
N ALA A 13 -13.31 18.35 5.65
CA ALA A 13 -12.81 17.26 4.83
C ALA A 13 -11.32 17.14 5.17
N PRO A 14 -10.83 15.98 5.64
CA PRO A 14 -9.46 15.88 6.06
C PRO A 14 -8.62 16.26 4.85
N LEU A 15 -7.94 17.39 4.96
CA LEU A 15 -6.94 17.82 4.00
C LEU A 15 -5.99 16.64 3.92
N LEU A 16 -6.06 15.88 2.81
CA LEU A 16 -5.10 14.84 2.47
C LEU A 16 -3.75 15.47 2.73
N SER A 17 -3.10 15.08 3.84
CA SER A 17 -1.77 15.60 4.15
C SER A 17 -0.97 15.39 2.89
N ALA A 18 -0.34 16.45 2.39
CA ALA A 18 0.35 16.47 1.10
C ALA A 18 1.54 15.48 1.02
N SER A 19 1.67 14.57 1.99
CA SER A 19 2.61 13.47 2.05
C SER A 19 2.07 12.13 1.57
N LEU A 20 0.74 11.91 1.50
CA LEU A 20 0.18 10.60 1.15
C LEU A 20 -0.03 10.45 -0.37
N ALA A 21 0.68 9.51 -1.00
CA ALA A 21 0.55 9.22 -2.43
C ALA A 21 0.43 7.72 -2.69
N VAL A 22 -0.37 7.34 -3.69
CA VAL A 22 -0.39 5.97 -4.22
C VAL A 22 0.30 5.99 -5.57
N VAL A 23 1.37 5.23 -5.71
CA VAL A 23 2.18 5.19 -6.95
C VAL A 23 2.20 3.78 -7.51
N ALA A 24 2.11 3.68 -8.83
CA ALA A 24 2.46 2.44 -9.52
C ALA A 24 3.97 2.21 -9.35
N VAL A 25 4.37 0.98 -9.06
CA VAL A 25 5.79 0.66 -8.84
C VAL A 25 6.36 -0.17 -9.99
N GLU A 26 7.55 0.23 -10.42
CA GLU A 26 8.33 -0.50 -11.42
C GLU A 26 8.84 -1.85 -10.86
N PRO A 27 9.05 -2.87 -11.72
CA PRO A 27 9.49 -4.20 -11.27
C PRO A 27 10.79 -4.21 -10.45
N SER A 28 11.68 -3.24 -10.67
CA SER A 28 12.93 -3.09 -9.92
C SER A 28 12.72 -2.84 -8.42
N LEU A 29 11.53 -2.37 -8.00
CA LEU A 29 11.17 -2.13 -6.60
C LEU A 29 10.59 -3.35 -5.88
N TRP A 30 10.76 -4.57 -6.43
CA TRP A 30 10.26 -5.81 -5.84
C TRP A 30 10.63 -6.00 -4.35
N ARG A 31 11.81 -5.51 -3.92
CA ARG A 31 12.25 -5.58 -2.52
C ARG A 31 11.37 -4.76 -1.58
N VAL A 32 10.94 -3.58 -2.04
CA VAL A 32 10.05 -2.69 -1.26
C VAL A 32 8.66 -3.34 -1.17
N VAL A 33 8.14 -3.83 -2.30
CA VAL A 33 6.86 -4.56 -2.34
C VAL A 33 6.88 -5.78 -1.42
N ARG A 34 7.96 -6.58 -1.44
CA ARG A 34 8.18 -7.70 -0.52
C ARG A 34 8.13 -7.25 0.94
N GLY A 35 8.86 -6.19 1.28
CA GLY A 35 8.91 -5.66 2.65
C GLY A 35 7.52 -5.26 3.17
N VAL A 36 6.79 -4.46 2.39
CA VAL A 36 5.44 -4.02 2.73
C VAL A 36 4.48 -5.19 2.87
N ARG A 37 4.49 -6.12 1.90
CA ARG A 37 3.62 -7.30 1.93
C ARG A 37 3.88 -8.20 3.14
N LEU A 38 5.16 -8.41 3.51
CA LEU A 38 5.49 -9.17 4.71
C LEU A 38 5.05 -8.45 5.99
N ALA A 39 5.21 -7.13 6.07
CA ALA A 39 4.69 -6.34 7.19
C ALA A 39 3.16 -6.43 7.29
N MET A 40 2.45 -6.33 6.16
CA MET A 40 1.00 -6.50 6.09
C MET A 40 0.56 -7.91 6.52
N LEU A 41 1.33 -8.96 6.21
CA LEU A 41 1.00 -10.33 6.63
C LEU A 41 1.25 -10.59 8.13
N LEU A 42 2.11 -9.79 8.78
CA LEU A 42 2.26 -9.80 10.23
C LEU A 42 1.06 -9.12 10.92
N ASP A 43 0.60 -8.00 10.35
CA ASP A 43 -0.52 -7.22 10.89
C ASP A 43 -1.89 -7.87 10.59
N THR A 44 -2.13 -8.19 9.31
CA THR A 44 -3.39 -8.77 8.80
C THR A 44 -3.09 -10.07 8.04
N PRO A 45 -3.06 -11.23 8.72
CA PRO A 45 -2.64 -12.51 8.14
C PRO A 45 -3.47 -13.03 6.97
N LEU A 46 -4.62 -12.43 6.66
CA LEU A 46 -5.50 -12.84 5.55
C LEU A 46 -5.46 -11.90 4.34
N ALA A 47 -4.63 -10.86 4.36
CA ALA A 47 -4.60 -9.82 3.31
C ALA A 47 -4.30 -10.35 1.90
N TYR A 48 -3.60 -11.49 1.78
CA TYR A 48 -3.15 -12.05 0.50
C TYR A 48 -3.51 -13.53 0.28
N GLY A 49 -4.41 -14.10 1.10
CA GLY A 49 -4.69 -15.54 1.07
C GLY A 49 -3.44 -16.42 1.34
N SER A 50 -2.48 -15.89 2.11
CA SER A 50 -1.18 -16.48 2.41
C SER A 50 -0.76 -16.07 3.83
N THR A 51 0.42 -16.46 4.31
CA THR A 51 0.89 -16.13 5.68
C THR A 51 2.33 -15.64 5.68
N PHE A 52 2.71 -14.81 6.66
CA PHE A 52 4.10 -14.35 6.81
C PHE A 52 5.09 -15.53 6.86
N ALA A 53 4.79 -16.56 7.65
CA ALA A 53 5.64 -17.74 7.81
C ALA A 53 5.91 -18.47 6.49
N ARG A 54 4.92 -18.49 5.58
CA ARG A 54 5.09 -19.05 4.24
C ARG A 54 5.91 -18.13 3.35
N GLU A 55 5.57 -16.84 3.31
CA GLU A 55 6.11 -15.92 2.30
C GLU A 55 7.53 -15.43 2.61
N VAL A 56 7.93 -15.37 3.89
CA VAL A 56 9.29 -14.96 4.26
C VAL A 56 10.35 -15.93 3.70
N ALA A 57 9.97 -17.20 3.51
CA ALA A 57 10.81 -18.26 2.95
C ALA A 57 10.82 -18.29 1.41
N PHE A 58 10.03 -17.45 0.74
CA PHE A 58 10.05 -17.39 -0.72
C PHE A 58 11.38 -16.82 -1.23
N PRO A 59 11.96 -17.43 -2.27
CA PRO A 59 13.21 -16.97 -2.85
C PRO A 59 13.00 -15.66 -3.63
N ASP A 60 14.07 -14.90 -3.81
CA ASP A 60 14.05 -13.59 -4.47
C ASP A 60 13.48 -13.68 -5.89
N GLU A 61 13.77 -14.77 -6.62
CA GLU A 61 13.32 -15.00 -7.99
C GLU A 61 11.79 -15.01 -8.10
N LEU A 62 11.10 -15.54 -7.10
CA LEU A 62 9.63 -15.54 -7.09
C LEU A 62 9.07 -14.12 -6.93
N TRP A 63 9.75 -13.26 -6.17
CA TRP A 63 9.33 -11.88 -6.00
C TRP A 63 9.53 -11.07 -7.28
N VAL A 64 10.65 -11.29 -7.96
CA VAL A 64 10.90 -10.70 -9.28
C VAL A 64 9.84 -11.16 -10.27
N GLN A 65 9.61 -12.47 -10.39
CA GLN A 65 8.60 -13.01 -11.31
C GLN A 65 7.21 -12.43 -11.05
N ARG A 66 6.80 -12.28 -9.78
CA ARG A 66 5.50 -11.69 -9.43
C ARG A 66 5.34 -10.25 -9.91
N MET A 67 6.43 -9.48 -9.99
CA MET A 67 6.38 -8.12 -10.53
C MET A 67 6.23 -8.08 -12.06
N ASP A 68 6.64 -9.15 -12.74
CA ASP A 68 6.46 -9.28 -14.20
C ASP A 68 5.04 -9.79 -14.53
N ASP A 69 4.52 -10.72 -13.71
CA ASP A 69 3.21 -11.34 -13.89
C ASP A 69 2.04 -10.47 -13.40
N SER A 70 2.31 -9.42 -12.62
CA SER A 70 1.27 -8.57 -12.02
C SER A 70 1.68 -7.12 -11.83
N HIS A 71 0.71 -6.24 -11.57
CA HIS A 71 0.96 -4.86 -11.25
C HIS A 71 0.84 -4.64 -9.74
N ALA A 72 1.71 -3.78 -9.21
CA ALA A 72 1.64 -3.33 -7.82
C ALA A 72 1.60 -1.81 -7.73
N TRP A 73 0.88 -1.34 -6.72
CA TRP A 73 0.89 0.04 -6.27
C TRP A 73 1.23 0.06 -4.79
N LEU A 74 2.00 1.08 -4.38
CA LEU A 74 2.33 1.32 -2.98
C LEU A 74 1.74 2.66 -2.54
N ALA A 75 1.20 2.67 -1.33
CA ALA A 75 0.88 3.90 -0.61
C ALA A 75 2.14 4.36 0.14
N PHE A 76 2.50 5.62 -0.01
CA PHE A 76 3.65 6.25 0.64
C PHE A 76 3.22 7.46 1.45
N GLU A 77 3.78 7.61 2.65
CA GLU A 77 3.84 8.88 3.36
C GLU A 77 5.27 9.42 3.28
N GLY A 78 5.52 10.36 2.37
CA GLY A 78 6.88 10.75 2.00
C GLY A 78 7.65 9.56 1.41
N GLU A 79 8.76 9.16 2.04
CA GLU A 79 9.57 8.00 1.61
C GLU A 79 9.17 6.69 2.30
N LEU A 80 8.22 6.74 3.25
CA LEU A 80 7.81 5.56 4.02
C LEU A 80 6.69 4.81 3.28
N PRO A 81 6.92 3.58 2.80
CA PRO A 81 5.85 2.78 2.23
C PRO A 81 4.96 2.19 3.34
N LEU A 82 3.66 2.40 3.25
CA LEU A 82 2.68 2.07 4.30
C LEU A 82 1.69 0.98 3.92
N GLY A 83 1.52 0.70 2.63
CA GLY A 83 0.57 -0.31 2.18
C GLY A 83 0.73 -0.62 0.70
N SER A 84 0.07 -1.68 0.25
CA SER A 84 0.13 -2.10 -1.14
C SER A 84 -1.20 -2.58 -1.68
N VAL A 85 -1.41 -2.36 -2.98
CA VAL A 85 -2.45 -2.98 -3.79
C VAL A 85 -1.74 -3.78 -4.88
N THR A 86 -2.11 -5.04 -5.08
CA THR A 86 -1.54 -5.89 -6.12
C THR A 86 -2.65 -6.47 -6.98
N SER A 87 -2.48 -6.49 -8.30
CA SER A 87 -3.35 -7.26 -9.17
C SER A 87 -2.94 -8.74 -9.18
N PHE A 88 -3.88 -9.62 -9.51
CA PHE A 88 -3.59 -11.00 -9.85
C PHE A 88 -4.35 -11.30 -11.14
N ARG A 89 -3.64 -11.77 -12.15
CA ARG A 89 -4.26 -12.29 -13.37
C ARG A 89 -4.20 -13.81 -13.29
N PRO A 90 -5.34 -14.52 -13.21
CA PRO A 90 -5.30 -15.96 -13.35
C PRO A 90 -4.81 -16.32 -14.76
N PRO A 91 -4.08 -17.43 -14.91
CA PRO A 91 -3.79 -17.97 -16.25
C PRO A 91 -5.10 -18.28 -16.99
N ASP A 92 -5.08 -18.16 -18.32
CA ASP A 92 -6.21 -18.45 -19.21
C ASP A 92 -6.68 -19.91 -19.12
#